data_AF-A0A0P4W398-F1
#
_entry.id   AF-A0A0P4W398-F1
#
_cell.length_a   1.000
_cell.length_b   1.000
_cell.length_c   1.000
_cell.angle_alpha   90.00
_cell.angle_beta   90.00
_cell.angle_gamma   90.00
#
_symmetry.space_group_name_H-M   'P 1'
#
loop_
_entity.id
_entity.type
_entity.pdbx_description
1 polymer ?
#
loop_
_entity_poly.entity_id
_entity_poly.type
_entity_poly.pdbx_seq_one_letter_code
_entity_poly.pdbx_strand_id
1 'polypeptide(L)'
;MCVTKESVSLNGASNCSWSSCREGCTKEIFECLHIYVNYRYDPEGIKNGINFTEAEEIDLETWDVYDARLYPNVKGCGYPPTVNCTTFAANYKKVGKTYPCYYSKKIPTMVLDALDIPGVKRDLVYAIVVPWGCFFVSILYIMVTYAGMRGPDEEDDKAQEVSSSKASKEASNYSLRSIGKTINHGMNKLRGEPDDKG
;
A
#
# COMPACT_ATOMS: atom_id res chain seq x y z
N MET A 1 -33.32 2.69 -4.33
CA MET A 1 -33.53 1.80 -5.50
C MET A 1 -32.80 2.37 -6.71
N CYS A 2 -32.25 1.53 -7.58
CA CYS A 2 -31.57 1.96 -8.81
C CYS A 2 -32.28 1.43 -10.06
N VAL A 3 -32.22 2.22 -11.14
CA VAL A 3 -32.70 1.84 -12.46
C VAL A 3 -31.65 2.15 -13.49
N THR A 4 -31.41 1.20 -14.39
CA THR A 4 -30.46 1.36 -15.48
C THR A 4 -31.03 2.32 -16.52
N LYS A 5 -30.43 3.50 -16.66
CA LYS A 5 -30.82 4.51 -17.64
C LYS A 5 -30.20 4.22 -19.00
N GLU A 6 -28.90 3.92 -19.00
CA GLU A 6 -28.14 3.72 -20.23
C GLU A 6 -27.01 2.71 -19.98
N SER A 7 -26.67 1.95 -21.01
CA SER A 7 -25.44 1.17 -21.02
C SER A 7 -24.71 1.28 -22.35
N VAL A 8 -23.40 1.53 -22.28
CA VAL A 8 -22.55 1.75 -23.45
C VAL A 8 -21.36 0.81 -23.37
N SER A 9 -21.13 0.05 -24.44
CA SER A 9 -19.92 -0.78 -24.58
C SER A 9 -18.95 -0.06 -25.50
N LEU A 10 -17.75 0.21 -25.01
CA LEU A 10 -16.73 0.98 -25.72
C LEU A 10 -15.45 0.16 -25.84
N ASN A 11 -14.72 0.41 -26.93
CA ASN A 11 -13.43 -0.20 -27.21
C ASN A 11 -12.37 0.88 -27.47
N GLY A 12 -11.13 0.55 -27.16
CA GLY A 12 -9.95 1.42 -27.26
C GLY A 12 -9.62 2.12 -25.93
N ALA A 13 -8.34 2.13 -25.58
CA ALA A 13 -7.86 2.72 -24.33
C ALA A 13 -8.22 4.21 -24.16
N SER A 14 -8.27 4.98 -25.26
CA SER A 14 -8.66 6.39 -25.24
C SER A 14 -10.13 6.62 -24.92
N ASN A 15 -11.00 5.65 -25.22
CA ASN A 15 -12.45 5.75 -24.98
C ASN A 15 -12.84 5.18 -23.61
N CYS A 16 -11.95 4.41 -22.97
CA CYS A 16 -12.18 3.72 -21.71
C CYS A 16 -11.46 4.40 -20.53
N SER A 17 -11.94 5.59 -20.14
CA SER A 17 -11.45 6.27 -18.92
C SER A 17 -11.87 5.55 -17.63
N TRP A 18 -12.94 4.77 -17.68
CA TRP A 18 -13.40 3.92 -16.58
C TRP A 18 -14.14 2.70 -17.15
N SER A 19 -14.56 1.78 -16.28
CA SER A 19 -15.47 0.68 -16.62
C SER A 19 -16.31 0.36 -15.39
N SER A 20 -17.59 0.07 -15.55
CA SER A 20 -18.47 -0.40 -14.48
C SER A 20 -17.97 -1.68 -13.86
N CYS A 21 -17.42 -2.60 -14.67
CA CYS A 21 -16.81 -3.83 -14.17
C CYS A 21 -15.48 -4.09 -14.89
N ARG A 22 -14.47 -4.56 -14.12
CA ARG A 22 -13.17 -4.97 -14.65
C ARG A 22 -12.65 -6.23 -13.96
N GLU A 23 -12.39 -7.26 -14.76
CA GLU A 23 -11.63 -8.43 -14.33
C GLU A 23 -10.13 -8.12 -14.39
N GLY A 24 -9.51 -8.02 -13.22
CA GLY A 24 -8.11 -7.68 -13.02
C GLY A 24 -7.88 -6.19 -12.75
N CYS A 25 -7.62 -5.85 -11.49
CA CYS A 25 -7.39 -4.46 -11.08
C CYS A 25 -6.08 -3.84 -11.61
N THR A 26 -5.15 -4.66 -12.11
CA THR A 26 -3.86 -4.21 -12.66
C THR A 26 -3.78 -4.31 -14.19
N LYS A 27 -4.79 -4.91 -14.86
CA LYS A 27 -4.79 -5.16 -16.31
C LYS A 27 -5.27 -3.95 -17.12
N GLU A 28 -4.55 -3.49 -18.13
CA GLU A 28 -5.00 -2.38 -18.99
C GLU A 28 -6.42 -2.58 -19.56
N ILE A 29 -7.18 -1.48 -19.67
CA ILE A 29 -8.57 -1.49 -20.11
C ILE A 29 -8.63 -1.09 -21.59
N PHE A 30 -8.91 -2.06 -22.46
CA PHE A 30 -9.16 -1.82 -23.88
C PHE A 30 -10.62 -1.98 -24.28
N GLU A 31 -11.40 -2.68 -23.46
CA GLU A 31 -12.84 -2.89 -23.64
C GLU A 31 -13.51 -2.56 -22.31
N CYS A 32 -14.49 -1.67 -22.32
CA CYS A 32 -15.17 -1.22 -21.11
C CYS A 32 -16.68 -1.15 -21.30
N LEU A 33 -17.39 -1.38 -20.21
CA LEU A 33 -18.84 -1.26 -20.14
C LEU A 33 -19.17 -0.12 -19.19
N HIS A 34 -19.81 0.93 -19.69
CA HIS A 34 -20.35 2.01 -18.88
C HIS A 34 -21.83 1.70 -18.60
N ILE A 35 -22.21 1.55 -17.34
CA ILE A 35 -23.59 1.44 -16.91
C ILE A 35 -23.93 2.67 -16.09
N TYR A 36 -24.87 3.47 -16.61
CA TYR A 36 -25.41 4.64 -15.94
C TYR A 36 -26.76 4.30 -15.33
N VAL A 37 -26.92 4.67 -14.07
CA VAL A 37 -28.12 4.40 -13.30
C VAL A 37 -28.66 5.68 -12.71
N ASN A 38 -29.98 5.81 -12.71
CA ASN A 38 -30.66 6.77 -11.87
C ASN A 38 -31.09 6.06 -10.60
N TYR A 39 -31.02 6.77 -9.48
CA TYR A 39 -31.43 6.17 -8.22
C TYR A 39 -32.12 7.18 -7.31
N ARG A 40 -32.87 6.61 -6.37
CA ARG A 40 -33.48 7.38 -5.30
C ARG A 40 -33.27 6.75 -3.94
N TYR A 41 -33.23 7.62 -2.95
CA TYR A 41 -33.08 7.30 -1.55
C TYR A 41 -34.32 6.56 -1.07
N ASP A 42 -34.08 5.45 -0.37
CA ASP A 42 -35.11 4.69 0.30
C ASP A 42 -34.72 4.57 1.77
N PRO A 43 -34.88 5.65 2.56
CA PRO A 43 -34.42 5.70 3.95
C PRO A 43 -35.14 4.69 4.84
N GLU A 44 -36.35 4.27 4.47
CA GLU A 44 -37.17 3.32 5.22
C GLU A 44 -37.07 1.88 4.69
N GLY A 45 -36.34 1.67 3.58
CA GLY A 45 -36.14 0.36 2.96
C GLY A 45 -37.42 -0.28 2.40
N ILE A 46 -38.49 0.51 2.25
CA ILE A 46 -39.83 0.06 1.84
C ILE A 46 -39.79 -0.51 0.41
N LYS A 47 -38.87 -0.03 -0.43
CA LYS A 47 -38.77 -0.39 -1.84
C LYS A 47 -37.80 -1.54 -2.13
N ASN A 48 -37.19 -2.14 -1.11
CA ASN A 48 -36.24 -3.27 -1.28
C ASN A 48 -36.89 -4.60 -1.71
N GLY A 49 -38.22 -4.71 -1.68
CA GLY A 49 -38.97 -5.94 -2.02
C GLY A 49 -40.02 -5.78 -3.12
N ILE A 50 -40.10 -4.62 -3.78
CA ILE A 50 -41.11 -4.37 -4.81
C ILE A 50 -40.52 -4.78 -6.15
N ASN A 51 -41.11 -5.81 -6.78
CA ASN A 51 -40.80 -6.15 -8.16
C ASN A 51 -41.46 -5.11 -9.07
N PHE A 52 -40.68 -4.14 -9.54
CA PHE A 52 -41.14 -3.16 -10.51
C PHE A 52 -41.28 -3.85 -11.88
N THR A 53 -42.46 -4.40 -12.15
CA THR A 53 -42.82 -5.01 -13.45
C THR A 53 -43.39 -4.01 -14.45
N GLU A 54 -43.63 -2.75 -14.06
CA GLU A 54 -44.19 -1.73 -14.96
C GLU A 54 -43.19 -0.58 -15.17
N ALA A 55 -42.61 -0.56 -16.38
CA ALA A 55 -41.69 0.48 -16.84
C ALA A 55 -42.36 1.86 -16.99
N GLU A 56 -43.70 1.91 -17.03
CA GLU A 56 -44.48 3.12 -17.27
C GLU A 56 -44.56 4.04 -16.03
N GLU A 57 -44.40 3.50 -14.81
CA GLU A 57 -44.37 4.32 -13.57
C GLU A 57 -42.98 4.94 -13.34
N ILE A 58 -41.93 4.36 -13.92
CA ILE A 58 -40.52 4.72 -13.72
C ILE A 58 -40.17 6.04 -14.44
N ASP A 59 -40.77 6.31 -15.60
CA ASP A 59 -40.48 7.52 -16.40
C ASP A 59 -41.15 8.79 -15.84
N LEU A 60 -42.13 8.65 -14.95
CA LEU A 60 -42.82 9.75 -14.27
C LEU A 60 -42.23 10.04 -12.87
N GLU A 61 -41.37 9.16 -12.36
CA GLU A 61 -40.81 9.29 -11.01
C GLU A 61 -39.58 10.22 -11.02
N THR A 62 -39.55 11.20 -10.10
CA THR A 62 -38.40 12.10 -9.96
C THR A 62 -37.25 11.39 -9.25
N TRP A 63 -36.08 11.35 -9.89
CA TRP A 63 -34.87 10.75 -9.33
C TRP A 63 -34.11 11.73 -8.44
N ASP A 64 -33.50 11.22 -7.37
CA ASP A 64 -32.64 12.03 -6.50
C ASP A 64 -31.28 12.27 -7.14
N VAL A 65 -30.76 11.26 -7.85
CA VAL A 65 -29.48 11.33 -8.55
C VAL A 65 -29.61 10.68 -9.92
N TYR A 66 -29.09 11.39 -10.92
CA TYR A 66 -29.06 10.98 -12.31
C TYR A 66 -27.65 10.57 -12.72
N ASP A 67 -27.56 9.66 -13.69
CA ASP A 67 -26.30 9.28 -14.37
C ASP A 67 -25.17 8.84 -13.42
N ALA A 68 -25.53 8.17 -12.32
CA ALA A 68 -24.57 7.56 -11.42
C ALA A 68 -23.94 6.33 -12.06
N ARG A 69 -22.68 6.07 -11.73
CA ARG A 69 -21.91 4.94 -12.26
C ARG A 69 -22.11 3.72 -11.38
N LEU A 70 -22.55 2.62 -11.97
CA LEU A 70 -22.70 1.35 -11.27
C LEU A 70 -21.39 0.55 -11.26
N TYR A 71 -21.06 -0.04 -10.12
CA TYR A 71 -19.89 -0.90 -9.92
C TYR A 71 -20.24 -2.18 -9.15
N PRO A 72 -19.48 -3.29 -9.35
CA PRO A 72 -19.65 -4.54 -8.59
C PRO A 72 -19.19 -4.42 -7.13
N ASN A 73 -18.37 -3.41 -6.82
CA ASN A 73 -17.79 -3.15 -5.50
C ASN A 73 -17.13 -1.76 -5.48
N VAL A 74 -16.63 -1.34 -4.31
CA VAL A 74 -15.96 -0.05 -4.10
C VAL A 74 -14.70 0.17 -4.96
N LYS A 75 -14.10 -0.88 -5.52
CA LYS A 75 -12.92 -0.80 -6.39
C LYS A 75 -13.29 -0.73 -7.87
N GLY A 76 -14.51 -1.14 -8.24
CA GLY A 76 -14.94 -1.29 -9.63
C GLY A 76 -14.25 -2.45 -10.38
N CYS A 77 -13.42 -3.23 -9.69
CA CYS A 77 -12.64 -4.31 -10.27
C CYS A 77 -12.47 -5.47 -9.29
N GLY A 78 -12.05 -6.62 -9.79
CA GLY A 78 -11.68 -7.77 -8.97
C GLY A 78 -11.23 -8.94 -9.84
N TYR A 79 -11.03 -10.10 -9.24
CA TYR A 79 -10.62 -11.31 -9.95
C TYR A 79 -11.67 -12.39 -9.75
N PRO A 80 -11.91 -13.26 -10.73
CA PRO A 80 -12.76 -14.43 -10.53
C PRO A 80 -12.25 -15.28 -9.35
N PRO A 81 -13.15 -15.83 -8.49
CA PRO A 81 -14.60 -15.82 -8.62
C PRO A 81 -15.31 -14.63 -7.97
N THR A 82 -14.60 -13.71 -7.30
CA THR A 82 -15.25 -12.61 -6.54
C THR A 82 -15.86 -11.53 -7.44
N VAL A 83 -15.32 -11.36 -8.64
CA VAL A 83 -15.88 -10.50 -9.68
C VAL A 83 -15.96 -11.28 -10.99
N ASN A 84 -17.14 -11.26 -11.62
CA ASN A 84 -17.38 -11.81 -12.94
C ASN A 84 -18.14 -10.78 -13.78
N CYS A 85 -17.46 -10.19 -14.76
CA CYS A 85 -18.01 -9.09 -15.54
C CYS A 85 -19.03 -9.54 -16.58
N THR A 86 -18.95 -10.78 -17.06
CA THR A 86 -19.97 -11.34 -17.96
C THR A 86 -21.31 -11.45 -17.25
N THR A 87 -21.32 -11.99 -16.03
CA THR A 87 -22.52 -12.11 -15.20
C THR A 87 -23.04 -10.74 -14.77
N PHE A 88 -22.15 -9.85 -14.35
CA PHE A 88 -22.51 -8.48 -13.99
C PHE A 88 -23.17 -7.74 -15.16
N ALA A 89 -22.58 -7.81 -16.37
CA ALA A 89 -23.15 -7.21 -17.57
C ALA A 89 -24.53 -7.80 -17.90
N ALA A 90 -24.67 -9.14 -17.86
CA ALA A 90 -25.96 -9.80 -18.09
C ALA A 90 -27.04 -9.34 -17.08
N ASN A 91 -26.63 -9.08 -15.84
CA ASN A 91 -27.55 -8.69 -14.78
C ASN A 91 -27.91 -7.20 -14.79
N TYR A 92 -27.04 -6.31 -15.25
CA TYR A 92 -27.26 -4.87 -15.04
C TYR A 92 -27.23 -4.02 -16.33
N LYS A 93 -26.78 -4.57 -17.47
CA LYS A 93 -26.67 -3.80 -18.73
C LYS A 93 -28.02 -3.39 -19.32
N LYS A 94 -29.10 -4.13 -19.06
CA LYS A 94 -30.41 -3.90 -19.69
C LYS A 94 -31.04 -2.60 -19.19
N VAL A 95 -31.29 -1.66 -20.12
CA VAL A 95 -31.98 -0.39 -19.84
C VAL A 95 -33.39 -0.65 -19.28
N GLY A 96 -33.82 0.18 -18.32
CA GLY A 96 -35.08 0.06 -17.59
C GLY A 96 -35.06 -1.00 -16.48
N LYS A 97 -34.00 -1.79 -16.33
CA LYS A 97 -33.93 -2.80 -15.27
C LYS A 97 -33.72 -2.15 -13.90
N THR A 98 -34.54 -2.54 -12.94
CA THR A 98 -34.54 -2.07 -11.55
C THR A 98 -33.88 -3.06 -10.60
N TYR A 99 -33.15 -2.58 -9.60
CA TYR A 99 -32.55 -3.42 -8.55
C TYR A 99 -32.24 -2.63 -7.28
N PRO A 100 -32.13 -3.31 -6.12
CA PRO A 100 -31.54 -2.71 -4.93
C PRO A 100 -30.05 -2.40 -5.19
N CYS A 101 -29.57 -1.34 -4.58
CA CYS A 101 -28.21 -0.84 -4.77
C CYS A 101 -27.78 0.00 -3.56
N TYR A 102 -26.48 0.12 -3.38
CA TYR A 102 -25.87 0.93 -2.33
C TYR A 102 -25.23 2.17 -2.94
N TYR A 103 -25.28 3.30 -2.23
CA TYR A 103 -24.71 4.55 -2.70
C TYR A 103 -23.85 5.18 -1.61
N SER A 104 -22.90 6.01 -2.02
CA SER A 104 -22.09 6.78 -1.08
C SER A 104 -22.75 8.12 -0.78
N LYS A 105 -22.93 8.44 0.50
CA LYS A 105 -23.37 9.79 0.93
C LYS A 105 -22.34 10.88 0.63
N LYS A 106 -21.06 10.51 0.44
CA LYS A 106 -19.98 11.46 0.12
C LYS A 106 -19.78 11.64 -1.38
N ILE A 107 -20.02 10.59 -2.17
CA ILE A 107 -19.82 10.58 -3.62
C ILE A 107 -21.08 9.98 -4.26
N PRO A 108 -22.13 10.80 -4.50
CA PRO A 108 -23.41 10.30 -4.99
C PRO A 108 -23.35 9.76 -6.42
N THR A 109 -22.31 10.10 -7.19
CA THR A 109 -22.11 9.60 -8.56
C THR A 109 -21.64 8.15 -8.62
N MET A 110 -21.44 7.49 -7.49
CA MET A 110 -20.98 6.10 -7.40
C MET A 110 -22.01 5.24 -6.69
N VAL A 111 -22.38 4.13 -7.34
CA VAL A 111 -23.35 3.16 -6.85
C VAL A 111 -22.78 1.75 -6.95
N LEU A 112 -23.12 0.90 -6.00
CA LEU A 112 -22.66 -0.48 -5.89
C LEU A 112 -23.84 -1.45 -5.95
N ASP A 113 -23.67 -2.59 -6.59
CA ASP A 113 -24.64 -3.69 -6.55
C ASP A 113 -24.57 -4.48 -5.24
N ALA A 114 -23.37 -4.66 -4.70
CA ALA A 114 -23.07 -5.46 -3.52
C ALA A 114 -22.10 -4.72 -2.59
N LEU A 115 -22.30 -4.89 -1.29
CA LEU A 115 -21.50 -4.25 -0.25
C LEU A 115 -21.03 -5.27 0.79
N ASP A 116 -19.78 -5.71 0.67
CA ASP A 116 -19.13 -6.63 1.62
C ASP A 116 -18.42 -5.86 2.75
N ILE A 117 -19.20 -5.36 3.71
CA ILE A 117 -18.66 -4.72 4.93
C ILE A 117 -17.78 -5.67 5.79
N PRO A 118 -18.17 -6.93 6.07
CA PRO A 118 -17.37 -7.77 6.95
C PRO A 118 -16.00 -8.12 6.35
N GLY A 119 -15.93 -8.39 5.04
CA GLY A 119 -14.65 -8.63 4.36
C GLY A 119 -13.72 -7.42 4.44
N VAL A 120 -14.21 -6.24 4.05
CA VAL A 120 -13.42 -5.00 4.09
C VAL A 120 -12.96 -4.66 5.50
N LYS A 121 -13.80 -4.89 6.51
CA LYS A 121 -13.44 -4.64 7.92
C LYS A 121 -12.30 -5.56 8.37
N ARG A 122 -12.34 -6.85 8.03
CA ARG A 122 -11.28 -7.80 8.38
C ARG A 122 -9.95 -7.43 7.71
N ASP A 123 -10.00 -7.08 6.43
CA ASP A 123 -8.80 -6.69 5.69
C ASP A 123 -8.16 -5.41 6.28
N LEU A 124 -9.00 -4.45 6.68
CA LEU A 124 -8.56 -3.26 7.43
C LEU A 124 -7.92 -3.62 8.78
N VAL A 125 -8.51 -4.54 9.52
CA VAL A 125 -7.96 -5.00 10.82
C VAL A 125 -6.59 -5.63 10.62
N TYR A 126 -6.40 -6.50 9.63
CA TYR A 126 -5.08 -7.09 9.36
C TYR A 126 -4.04 -6.05 8.94
N ALA A 127 -4.43 -5.07 8.10
CA ALA A 127 -3.54 -4.00 7.67
C ALA A 127 -3.03 -3.12 8.82
N ILE A 128 -3.76 -3.07 9.95
CA ILE A 128 -3.35 -2.34 11.16
C ILE A 128 -2.63 -3.29 12.12
N VAL A 129 -3.18 -4.45 12.44
CA VAL A 129 -2.62 -5.32 13.48
C VAL A 129 -1.24 -5.87 13.09
N VAL A 130 -1.03 -6.24 11.82
CA VAL A 130 0.23 -6.87 11.38
C VAL A 130 1.43 -5.93 11.49
N PRO A 131 1.43 -4.70 10.93
CA PRO A 131 2.58 -3.80 11.06
C PRO A 131 2.89 -3.41 12.50
N TRP A 132 1.85 -3.12 13.31
CA TRP A 132 2.01 -2.77 14.71
C TRP A 132 2.56 -3.95 15.53
N GLY A 133 2.08 -5.18 15.27
CA GLY A 133 2.61 -6.39 15.89
C GLY A 133 4.10 -6.59 15.60
N CYS A 134 4.51 -6.49 14.33
CA CYS A 134 5.93 -6.56 13.95
C CYS A 134 6.78 -5.46 14.60
N PHE A 135 6.24 -4.24 14.70
CA PHE A 135 6.92 -3.12 15.35
C PHE A 135 7.16 -3.37 16.84
N PHE A 136 6.16 -3.85 17.58
CA PHE A 136 6.31 -4.16 19.00
C PHE A 136 7.26 -5.33 19.25
N VAL A 137 7.20 -6.38 18.43
CA VAL A 137 8.15 -7.50 18.53
C VAL A 137 9.59 -7.03 18.29
N SER A 138 9.80 -6.15 17.31
CA SER A 138 11.12 -5.55 17.04
C SER A 138 11.63 -4.71 18.22
N ILE A 139 10.77 -3.86 18.81
CA ILE A 139 11.13 -3.08 20.00
C ILE A 139 11.50 -4.01 21.16
N LEU A 140 10.68 -5.02 21.45
CA LEU A 140 10.97 -5.97 22.53
C LEU A 140 12.29 -6.71 22.31
N TYR A 141 12.58 -7.12 21.07
CA TYR A 141 13.85 -7.72 20.72
C TYR A 141 15.03 -6.79 21.04
N ILE A 142 14.97 -5.53 20.60
CA ILE A 142 16.03 -4.54 20.87
C ILE A 142 16.18 -4.30 22.39
N MET A 143 15.07 -4.21 23.13
CA MET A 143 15.09 -3.98 24.58
C MET A 143 15.77 -5.13 25.33
N VAL A 144 15.48 -6.38 24.96
CA VAL A 144 16.13 -7.57 25.55
C VAL A 144 17.61 -7.58 25.24
N THR A 145 18.01 -7.34 23.98
CA THR A 145 19.43 -7.31 23.63
C THR A 145 20.16 -6.14 24.29
N TYR A 146 19.51 -4.97 24.40
CA TYR A 146 20.09 -3.80 25.06
C TYR A 146 20.27 -4.00 26.56
N ALA A 147 19.30 -4.62 27.23
CA ALA A 147 19.40 -4.98 28.64
C ALA A 147 20.46 -6.07 28.89
N GLY A 148 20.55 -7.07 28.00
CA GLY A 148 21.59 -8.10 28.05
C GLY A 148 23.00 -7.55 27.83
N MET A 149 23.15 -6.47 27.05
CA MET A 149 24.41 -5.72 26.92
C MET A 149 24.71 -4.83 28.14
N ARG A 150 23.72 -4.52 29.00
CA ARG A 150 23.87 -3.77 30.25
C ARG A 150 24.03 -4.68 31.48
N GLY A 151 24.61 -5.88 31.30
CA GLY A 151 25.06 -6.68 32.45
C GLY A 151 25.88 -5.82 33.42
N PRO A 152 25.84 -6.08 34.74
CA PRO A 152 26.45 -5.20 35.74
C PRO A 152 27.97 -5.15 35.56
N ASP A 153 28.46 -4.13 34.88
CA ASP A 153 29.88 -3.80 34.85
C ASP A 153 30.23 -3.07 36.16
N GLU A 154 30.56 -3.83 37.21
CA GLU A 154 31.41 -3.29 38.28
C GLU A 154 32.82 -3.93 38.32
N GLU A 155 33.13 -4.96 37.53
CA GLU A 155 34.48 -5.55 37.53
C GLU A 155 35.15 -5.82 36.17
N ASP A 156 34.44 -5.83 35.03
CA ASP A 156 35.11 -6.15 33.73
C ASP A 156 35.58 -4.92 32.92
N ASP A 157 35.08 -3.72 33.24
CA ASP A 157 35.58 -2.47 32.65
C ASP A 157 37.06 -2.21 32.99
N LYS A 158 37.54 -2.72 34.14
CA LYS A 158 38.95 -2.60 34.53
C LYS A 158 39.86 -3.57 33.80
N ALA A 159 39.37 -4.71 33.32
CA ALA A 159 40.19 -5.67 32.60
C ALA A 159 40.34 -5.28 31.11
N GLN A 160 39.27 -4.78 30.49
CA GLN A 160 39.31 -4.38 29.09
C GLN A 160 39.94 -3.00 28.86
N GLU A 161 39.78 -2.02 29.77
CA GLU A 161 40.56 -0.77 29.70
C GLU A 161 42.07 -1.04 29.88
N VAL A 162 42.46 -1.94 30.79
CA VAL A 162 43.88 -2.26 31.00
C VAL A 162 44.47 -3.03 29.82
N SER A 163 43.71 -3.92 29.18
CA SER A 163 44.16 -4.66 27.99
C SER A 163 44.24 -3.77 26.74
N SER A 164 43.22 -2.96 26.48
CA SER A 164 43.17 -2.01 25.34
C SER A 164 44.17 -0.86 25.50
N SER A 165 44.35 -0.32 26.72
CA SER A 165 45.36 0.72 26.98
C SER A 165 46.79 0.19 26.97
N LYS A 166 47.04 -1.07 27.38
CA LYS A 166 48.36 -1.72 27.21
C LYS A 166 48.63 -2.02 25.73
N ALA A 167 47.66 -2.58 25.01
CA ALA A 167 47.78 -2.83 23.58
C ALA A 167 47.99 -1.54 22.76
N SER A 168 47.30 -0.45 23.12
CA SER A 168 47.46 0.87 22.48
C SER A 168 48.81 1.55 22.84
N LYS A 169 49.31 1.37 24.07
CA LYS A 169 50.65 1.86 24.47
C LYS A 169 51.79 1.06 23.86
N GLU A 170 51.64 -0.26 23.71
CA GLU A 170 52.58 -1.12 22.99
C GLU A 170 52.54 -0.84 21.48
N ALA A 171 51.34 -0.57 20.93
CA ALA A 171 51.14 -0.13 19.55
C ALA A 171 51.88 1.19 19.25
N SER A 172 51.76 2.17 20.15
CA SER A 172 52.42 3.46 20.03
C SER A 172 53.95 3.36 20.18
N ASN A 173 54.44 2.52 21.09
CA ASN A 173 55.89 2.29 21.27
C ASN A 173 56.55 1.53 20.11
N TYR A 174 55.88 0.57 19.47
CA TYR A 174 56.44 -0.06 18.26
C TYR A 174 56.47 0.93 17.10
N SER A 175 55.44 1.78 16.97
CA SER A 175 55.36 2.81 15.92
C SER A 175 56.48 3.84 16.07
N LEU A 176 56.71 4.36 17.28
CA LEU A 176 57.81 5.30 17.54
C LEU A 176 59.20 4.66 17.37
N ARG A 177 59.39 3.37 17.72
CA ARG A 177 60.65 2.65 17.44
C ARG A 177 60.85 2.37 15.95
N SER A 178 59.76 2.10 15.21
CA SER A 178 59.77 1.92 13.75
C SER A 178 60.11 3.22 13.03
N ILE A 179 59.52 4.34 13.47
CA ILE A 179 59.83 5.68 12.96
C ILE A 179 61.28 6.07 13.30
N GLY A 180 61.76 5.80 14.52
CA GLY A 180 63.16 6.03 14.91
C GLY A 180 64.18 5.22 14.09
N LYS A 181 63.85 3.96 13.73
CA LYS A 181 64.69 3.14 12.82
C LYS A 181 64.66 3.65 11.37
N THR A 182 63.53 4.18 10.91
CA THR A 182 63.36 4.70 9.55
C THR A 182 64.04 6.07 9.38
N ILE A 183 64.02 6.92 10.42
CA ILE A 183 64.73 8.21 10.43
C ILE A 183 66.25 8.00 10.48
N ASN A 184 66.76 7.06 11.29
CA ASN A 184 68.20 6.76 11.32
C ASN A 184 68.71 6.15 10.00
N HIS A 185 67.89 5.34 9.31
CA HIS A 185 68.24 4.79 8.00
C HIS A 185 68.09 5.83 6.87
N GLY A 186 67.22 6.82 7.02
CA GLY A 186 67.07 7.96 6.09
C GLY A 186 68.16 9.03 6.24
N MET A 187 68.61 9.32 7.47
CA MET A 187 69.68 10.29 7.74
C MET A 187 71.07 9.79 7.32
N ASN A 188 71.31 8.48 7.27
CA ASN A 188 72.54 7.92 6.68
C ASN A 188 72.57 7.97 5.15
N LYS A 189 71.45 8.25 4.47
CA LYS A 189 71.36 8.34 3.00
C LYS A 189 71.35 9.79 2.46
N LEU A 190 71.27 10.79 3.34
CA LEU A 190 71.42 12.22 3.00
C LEU A 190 72.75 12.82 3.51
N ARG A 191 73.70 11.97 3.90
CA ARG A 191 75.09 12.32 4.19
C ARG A 191 76.03 11.62 3.21
N GLY A 192 75.96 12.03 1.94
CA GLY A 192 77.05 11.97 0.96
C GLY A 192 77.13 13.37 0.36
N GLU A 193 77.87 14.25 1.03
CA GLU A 193 79.22 14.71 0.67
C GLU A 193 79.16 15.80 -0.41
N PRO A 194 79.58 17.04 -0.08
CA PRO A 194 79.65 18.14 -1.05
C PRO A 194 80.78 17.91 -2.07
N ASP A 195 80.48 18.18 -3.34
CA ASP A 195 81.48 18.40 -4.39
C ASP A 195 82.36 19.60 -4.06
N ASP A 196 83.67 19.38 -3.85
CA ASP A 196 84.69 20.36 -4.26
C ASP A 196 86.03 19.69 -4.66
N LYS A 197 86.27 19.75 -5.97
CA LYS A 197 87.50 20.02 -6.71
C LYS A 197 88.87 19.65 -6.11
N GLY A 198 89.56 18.78 -6.86
CA GLY A 198 91.01 18.57 -6.90
C GLY A 198 91.38 17.65 -8.05
#